data_AF-A0A8J6MD65-F1
#
_entry.id   AF-A0A8J6MD65-F1
#
_cell.length_a   1.000
_cell.length_b   1.000
_cell.length_c   1.000
_cell.angle_alpha   90.00
_cell.angle_beta   90.00
_cell.angle_gamma   90.00
#
_symmetry.space_group_name_H-M   'P 1'
#
loop_
_entity.id
_entity.type
_entity.pdbx_description
1 polymer ?
#
loop_
_entity_poly.entity_id
_entity_poly.type
_entity_poly.pdbx_seq_one_letter_code
_entity_poly.pdbx_strand_id
1 'polypeptide(L)'
;MADKQPYLDALRELLAYELPPDVRERVTFLLGNPGASAYELRSACRRAAERTVLSYPRSEIVWHPTVDAALCTGCGRCFDFCPQQVYEMADGLSSVKRPERCVILCSECAPLCPAGAVTFPPQTSYHEFLKPREEEC
;
A
#
# COMPACT_ATOMS: atom_id res chain seq x y z
N MET A 1 32.75 -18.20 7.11
CA MET A 1 32.35 -16.86 6.61
C MET A 1 30.84 -16.82 6.63
N ALA A 2 30.21 -15.78 7.19
CA ALA A 2 28.76 -15.70 7.23
C ALA A 2 28.21 -15.58 5.80
N ASP A 3 27.19 -16.37 5.46
CA ASP A 3 26.50 -16.27 4.18
C ASP A 3 25.83 -14.89 4.07
N LYS A 4 26.09 -14.19 2.97
CA LYS A 4 25.61 -12.83 2.69
C LYS A 4 24.49 -12.82 1.66
N GLN A 5 24.32 -13.91 0.92
CA GLN A 5 23.41 -14.00 -0.21
C GLN A 5 21.96 -13.62 0.12
N PRO A 6 21.34 -14.10 1.22
CA PRO A 6 19.95 -13.75 1.53
C PRO A 6 19.74 -12.24 1.70
N TYR A 7 20.68 -11.54 2.34
CA TYR A 7 20.57 -10.08 2.53
C TYR A 7 20.76 -9.31 1.23
N LEU A 8 21.62 -9.80 0.33
CA LEU A 8 21.83 -9.17 -0.97
C LEU A 8 20.56 -9.30 -1.83
N ASP A 9 19.88 -10.43 -1.78
CA ASP A 9 18.65 -10.67 -2.54
C ASP A 9 17.50 -9.83 -1.96
N ALA A 10 17.33 -9.79 -0.64
CA ALA A 10 16.34 -8.92 0.01
C ALA A 10 16.57 -7.42 -0.30
N LEU A 11 17.82 -6.95 -0.25
CA LEU A 11 18.17 -5.56 -0.60
C LEU A 11 17.90 -5.23 -2.07
N ARG A 12 18.07 -6.19 -3.00
CA ARG A 12 17.72 -6.01 -4.41
C ARG A 12 16.22 -5.93 -4.61
N GLU A 13 15.47 -6.78 -3.93
CA GLU A 13 14.00 -6.77 -4.00
C GLU A 13 13.44 -5.44 -3.50
N LEU A 14 13.99 -4.88 -2.42
CA LEU A 14 13.58 -3.57 -1.90
C LEU A 14 13.69 -2.44 -2.93
N LEU A 15 14.65 -2.49 -3.86
CA LEU A 15 14.81 -1.45 -4.89
C LEU A 15 13.66 -1.42 -5.91
N ALA A 16 12.85 -2.48 -6.02
CA ALA A 16 11.66 -2.53 -6.86
C ALA A 16 10.51 -1.65 -6.35
N TYR A 17 10.55 -1.23 -5.08
CA TYR A 17 9.50 -0.43 -4.43
C TYR A 17 9.82 1.07 -4.41
N GLU A 18 8.81 1.87 -4.05
CA GLU A 18 8.99 3.29 -3.77
C GLU A 18 9.62 3.49 -2.38
N LEU A 19 10.95 3.47 -2.36
CA LEU A 19 11.74 3.74 -1.16
C LEU A 19 11.92 5.25 -0.92
N PRO A 20 11.96 5.70 0.35
CA PRO A 20 12.48 7.02 0.70
C PRO A 20 13.88 7.24 0.06
N PRO A 21 14.19 8.43 -0.47
CA PRO A 21 15.44 8.66 -1.21
C PRO A 21 16.70 8.26 -0.45
N ASP A 22 16.74 8.54 0.85
CA ASP A 22 17.87 8.21 1.74
C ASP A 22 18.01 6.70 1.99
N VAL A 23 16.89 5.96 2.01
CA VAL A 23 16.91 4.49 2.10
C VAL A 23 17.43 3.92 0.77
N ARG A 24 16.93 4.41 -0.37
CA ARG A 24 17.37 3.97 -1.70
C ARG A 24 18.87 4.16 -1.91
N GLU A 25 19.38 5.34 -1.58
CA GLU A 25 20.81 5.66 -1.69
C GLU A 25 21.66 4.68 -0.87
N ARG A 26 21.27 4.45 0.39
CA ARG A 26 21.97 3.54 1.30
C ARG A 26 21.96 2.08 0.84
N VAL A 27 20.82 1.60 0.35
CA VAL A 27 20.69 0.24 -0.22
C VAL A 27 21.58 0.09 -1.45
N THR A 28 21.56 1.07 -2.34
CA THR A 28 22.38 1.09 -3.56
C THR A 28 23.88 1.08 -3.24
N PHE A 29 24.31 1.88 -2.26
CA PHE A 29 25.69 1.94 -1.80
C PHE A 29 26.17 0.57 -1.27
N LEU A 30 25.37 -0.10 -0.45
CA LEU A 30 25.75 -1.38 0.14
C LEU A 30 25.82 -2.52 -0.89
N LEU A 31 24.91 -2.53 -1.88
CA LEU A 31 24.95 -3.48 -2.98
C LEU A 31 26.18 -3.30 -3.88
N GLY A 32 26.70 -2.06 -3.99
CA GLY A 32 27.93 -1.75 -4.71
C GLY A 32 29.22 -1.99 -3.91
N ASN A 33 29.15 -2.31 -2.61
CA ASN A 33 30.31 -2.48 -1.74
C ASN A 33 30.63 -3.97 -1.49
N PRO A 34 31.60 -4.58 -2.20
CA PRO A 34 31.98 -5.99 -1.98
C PRO A 34 32.57 -6.25 -0.58
N GLY A 35 33.05 -5.22 0.11
CA GLY A 35 33.60 -5.28 1.46
C GLY A 35 32.54 -5.29 2.58
N ALA A 36 31.27 -5.04 2.28
CA ALA A 36 30.22 -4.95 3.29
C ALA A 36 30.10 -6.26 4.08
N SER A 37 30.14 -6.18 5.41
CA SER A 37 29.97 -7.33 6.30
C SER A 37 28.53 -7.85 6.29
N ALA A 38 28.33 -9.10 6.70
CA ALA A 38 26.98 -9.67 6.84
C ALA A 38 26.12 -8.87 7.84
N TYR A 39 26.75 -8.30 8.87
CA TYR A 39 26.08 -7.42 9.85
C TYR A 39 25.59 -6.11 9.21
N GLU A 40 26.41 -5.47 8.38
CA GLU A 40 26.04 -4.24 7.68
C GLU A 40 24.85 -4.47 6.74
N LEU A 41 24.89 -5.56 5.96
CA LEU A 41 23.80 -5.93 5.05
C LEU A 41 22.50 -6.24 5.82
N ARG A 42 22.57 -7.07 6.86
CA ARG A 42 21.42 -7.39 7.72
C ARG A 42 20.83 -6.15 8.38
N SER A 43 21.66 -5.30 8.97
CA SER A 43 21.20 -4.08 9.65
C SER A 43 20.61 -3.04 8.69
N ALA A 44 21.04 -3.02 7.43
CA ALA A 44 20.45 -2.17 6.41
C ALA A 44 19.13 -2.73 5.90
N CYS A 45 19.06 -4.03 5.64
CA CYS A 45 17.83 -4.76 5.28
C CYS A 45 16.74 -4.48 6.32
N ARG A 46 17.02 -4.69 7.61
CA ARG A 46 16.07 -4.45 8.71
C ARG A 46 15.58 -3.00 8.75
N ARG A 47 16.49 -2.03 8.71
CA ARG A 47 16.12 -0.59 8.73
C ARG A 47 15.33 -0.16 7.51
N ALA A 48 15.62 -0.75 6.35
CA ALA A 48 14.85 -0.50 5.14
C ALA A 48 13.44 -1.10 5.31
N ALA A 49 13.32 -2.38 5.68
CA ALA A 49 12.05 -3.06 5.92
C ALA A 49 11.15 -2.33 6.93
N GLU A 50 11.70 -1.85 8.05
CA GLU A 50 10.98 -1.05 9.05
C GLU A 50 10.45 0.28 8.48
N ARG A 51 11.19 0.90 7.56
CA ARG A 51 10.85 2.20 6.96
C ARG A 51 10.02 2.09 5.70
N THR A 52 9.88 0.90 5.15
CA THR A 52 9.20 0.62 3.87
C THR A 52 7.93 -0.17 4.07
N VAL A 53 7.44 -0.31 5.31
CA VAL A 53 6.14 -0.91 5.63
C VAL A 53 4.99 -0.26 4.83
N LEU A 54 5.15 1.01 4.45
CA LEU A 54 4.18 1.76 3.62
C LEU A 54 4.59 1.89 2.15
N SER A 55 5.71 1.29 1.73
CA SER A 55 6.22 1.34 0.34
C SER A 55 5.58 0.29 -0.58
N TYR A 56 4.61 -0.48 -0.08
CA TYR A 56 3.84 -1.40 -0.91
C TYR A 56 3.14 -0.63 -2.05
N PRO A 57 3.18 -1.15 -3.28
CA PRO A 57 2.58 -0.46 -4.40
C PRO A 57 1.08 -0.37 -4.18
N ARG A 58 0.51 0.80 -4.46
CA ARG A 58 -0.91 1.08 -4.21
C ARG A 58 -1.85 0.08 -4.90
N SER A 59 -1.43 -0.49 -6.03
CA SER A 59 -2.15 -1.52 -6.80
C SER A 59 -2.34 -2.84 -6.06
N GLU A 60 -1.49 -3.17 -5.09
CA GLU A 60 -1.56 -4.44 -4.34
C GLU A 60 -2.37 -4.31 -3.04
N ILE A 61 -2.61 -3.09 -2.57
CA ILE A 61 -3.37 -2.83 -1.34
C ILE A 61 -4.87 -2.86 -1.64
N VAL A 62 -5.52 -3.95 -1.22
CA VAL A 62 -6.96 -4.18 -1.38
C VAL A 62 -7.74 -3.39 -0.33
N TRP A 63 -7.64 -2.06 -0.41
CA TRP A 63 -8.46 -1.11 0.37
C TRP A 63 -9.06 -0.07 -0.57
N HIS A 64 -10.34 -0.22 -0.88
CA HIS A 64 -11.14 0.77 -1.60
C HIS A 64 -12.62 0.44 -1.40
N PRO A 65 -13.53 1.41 -1.64
CA PRO A 65 -14.95 1.13 -1.57
C PRO A 65 -15.40 0.20 -2.72
N THR A 66 -16.53 -0.47 -2.50
CA THR A 66 -17.35 -1.12 -3.53
C THR A 66 -18.75 -0.52 -3.46
N VAL A 67 -19.41 -0.33 -4.60
CA VAL A 67 -20.81 0.14 -4.67
C VAL A 67 -21.70 -1.00 -5.16
N ASP A 68 -22.68 -1.37 -4.36
CA ASP A 68 -23.76 -2.27 -4.79
C ASP A 68 -24.75 -1.50 -5.67
N ALA A 69 -24.79 -1.83 -6.95
CA ALA A 69 -25.66 -1.19 -7.93
C ALA A 69 -27.15 -1.45 -7.67
N ALA A 70 -27.52 -2.56 -7.00
CA ALA A 70 -28.91 -2.86 -6.68
C ALA A 70 -29.45 -1.98 -5.54
N LEU A 71 -28.56 -1.51 -4.65
CA LEU A 71 -28.91 -0.62 -3.54
C LEU A 71 -28.67 0.85 -3.87
N CYS A 72 -27.80 1.16 -4.84
CA CYS A 72 -27.44 2.53 -5.18
C CYS A 72 -28.67 3.30 -5.71
N THR A 73 -28.99 4.40 -5.03
CA THR A 73 -30.11 5.29 -5.42
C THR A 73 -29.67 6.49 -6.25
N GLY A 74 -28.39 6.62 -6.56
CA GLY A 74 -27.88 7.76 -7.30
C GLY A 74 -27.69 9.06 -6.52
N CYS A 75 -27.79 9.02 -5.18
CA CYS A 75 -27.81 10.24 -4.36
C CYS A 75 -26.53 11.11 -4.39
N GLY A 76 -25.44 10.66 -5.02
CA GLY A 76 -24.22 11.47 -5.24
C GLY A 76 -23.33 11.72 -4.02
N ARG A 77 -23.79 11.48 -2.78
CA ARG A 77 -23.03 11.84 -1.56
C ARG A 77 -21.60 11.30 -1.49
N CYS A 78 -21.37 10.06 -1.94
CA CYS A 78 -20.03 9.48 -1.96
C CYS A 78 -19.11 10.16 -2.99
N PHE A 79 -19.66 10.60 -4.13
CA PHE A 79 -18.96 11.33 -5.17
C PHE A 79 -18.60 12.74 -4.70
N ASP A 80 -19.56 13.47 -4.12
CA ASP A 80 -19.37 14.85 -3.66
C ASP A 80 -18.41 14.95 -2.46
N PHE A 81 -18.46 13.97 -1.55
CA PHE A 81 -17.61 13.97 -0.36
C PHE A 81 -16.15 13.64 -0.67
N CYS A 82 -15.87 12.80 -1.66
CA CYS A 82 -14.54 12.21 -1.83
C CYS A 82 -13.59 13.14 -2.60
N PRO A 83 -12.63 13.83 -1.95
CA PRO A 83 -11.72 14.75 -2.64
C PRO A 83 -10.76 14.01 -3.59
N GLN A 84 -10.58 12.71 -3.38
CA GLN A 84 -9.71 11.87 -4.21
C GLN A 84 -10.38 11.43 -5.53
N GLN A 85 -11.64 11.81 -5.74
CA GLN A 85 -12.40 11.50 -6.95
C GLN A 85 -12.43 9.99 -7.26
N VAL A 86 -12.58 9.14 -6.24
CA VAL A 86 -12.61 7.67 -6.40
C VAL A 86 -13.81 7.22 -7.24
N TYR A 87 -14.91 7.97 -7.17
CA TYR A 87 -16.20 7.66 -7.78
C TYR A 87 -16.40 8.37 -9.12
N GLU A 88 -17.35 7.85 -9.89
CA GLU A 88 -17.93 8.48 -11.08
C GLU A 88 -19.45 8.25 -11.10
N MET A 89 -20.18 9.25 -11.55
CA MET A 89 -21.63 9.21 -11.72
C MET A 89 -21.97 8.98 -13.19
N ALA A 90 -22.70 7.90 -13.50
CA ALA A 90 -23.17 7.58 -14.84
C ALA A 90 -24.56 6.92 -14.75
N ASP A 91 -25.45 7.25 -15.69
CA ASP A 91 -26.82 6.72 -15.75
C ASP A 91 -27.60 6.84 -14.43
N GLY A 92 -27.33 7.91 -13.67
CA GLY A 92 -27.94 8.15 -12.37
C GLY A 92 -27.41 7.26 -11.25
N LEU A 93 -26.34 6.49 -11.44
CA LEU A 93 -25.72 5.63 -10.43
C LEU A 93 -24.27 6.02 -10.16
N SER A 94 -23.80 5.71 -8.94
CA SER A 94 -22.40 5.87 -8.55
C SER A 94 -21.64 4.57 -8.78
N SER A 95 -20.40 4.66 -9.25
CA SER A 95 -19.48 3.53 -9.38
C SER A 95 -18.05 3.93 -9.02
N VAL A 96 -17.24 2.97 -8.58
CA VAL A 96 -15.82 3.18 -8.26
C VAL A 96 -14.99 3.04 -9.53
N LYS A 97 -14.30 4.10 -9.95
CA LYS A 97 -13.50 4.13 -11.18
C LYS A 97 -12.00 4.26 -10.93
N ARG A 98 -11.63 4.81 -9.79
CA ARG A 98 -10.24 5.07 -9.40
C ARG A 98 -9.97 4.51 -8.00
N PRO A 99 -10.07 3.18 -7.80
CA PRO A 99 -9.90 2.56 -6.49
C PRO A 99 -8.52 2.88 -5.87
N GLU A 100 -7.48 3.00 -6.68
CA GLU A 100 -6.11 3.32 -6.28
C GLU A 100 -5.97 4.72 -5.66
N ARG A 101 -6.89 5.65 -5.94
CA ARG A 101 -6.90 6.97 -5.30
C ARG A 101 -7.52 6.95 -3.91
N CYS A 102 -8.16 5.86 -3.50
CA CYS A 102 -8.72 5.77 -2.16
C CYS A 102 -7.59 5.77 -1.13
N VAL A 103 -7.70 6.65 -0.13
CA VAL A 103 -6.76 6.72 0.99
C VAL A 103 -6.91 5.45 1.82
N ILE A 104 -5.79 4.80 2.10
CA ILE A 104 -5.72 3.59 2.91
C ILE A 104 -6.31 3.90 4.29
N LEU A 105 -7.21 3.04 4.79
CA LEU A 105 -7.99 3.19 6.02
C LEU A 105 -9.07 4.28 6.04
N CYS A 106 -9.22 5.08 4.99
CA CYS A 106 -10.38 5.96 4.89
C CYS A 106 -11.63 5.13 4.57
N SER A 107 -12.69 5.28 5.37
CA SER A 107 -13.99 4.63 5.16
C SER A 107 -15.19 5.57 5.33
N GLU A 108 -14.94 6.88 5.43
CA GLU A 108 -15.95 7.89 5.78
C GLU A 108 -17.11 8.00 4.76
N CYS A 109 -16.89 7.60 3.51
CA CYS A 109 -17.96 7.60 2.50
C CYS A 109 -19.01 6.49 2.71
N ALA A 110 -18.67 5.41 3.42
CA ALA A 110 -19.60 4.31 3.69
C ALA A 110 -20.82 4.76 4.53
N PRO A 111 -20.64 5.37 5.73
CA PRO A 111 -21.77 5.84 6.54
C PRO A 111 -22.56 7.00 5.90
N LEU A 112 -21.97 7.73 4.95
CA LEU A 112 -22.69 8.79 4.21
C LEU A 112 -23.73 8.26 3.23
N CYS A 113 -23.63 6.99 2.82
CA CYS A 113 -24.56 6.36 1.89
C CYS A 113 -25.88 6.03 2.60
N PRO A 114 -26.98 6.74 2.30
CA PRO A 114 -28.26 6.50 2.98
C PRO A 114 -28.88 5.14 2.64
N ALA A 115 -28.49 4.56 1.49
CA ALA A 115 -28.95 3.26 1.04
C ALA A 115 -28.07 2.10 1.52
N GLY A 116 -26.95 2.38 2.20
CA GLY A 116 -26.00 1.34 2.61
C GLY A 116 -25.29 0.64 1.43
N ALA A 117 -25.26 1.26 0.25
CA ALA A 117 -24.70 0.66 -0.96
C ALA A 117 -23.16 0.64 -1.00
N VAL A 118 -22.48 1.40 -0.14
CA VAL A 118 -21.01 1.52 -0.13
C VAL A 118 -20.42 0.63 0.96
N THR A 119 -19.54 -0.30 0.58
CA THR A 119 -18.86 -1.21 1.52
C THR A 119 -17.35 -1.18 1.34
N PHE A 120 -16.61 -1.63 2.36
CA PHE A 120 -15.15 -1.76 2.33
C PHE A 120 -14.73 -3.18 2.70
N PRO A 121 -13.54 -3.62 2.27
CA PRO A 121 -12.88 -4.80 2.80
C PRO A 121 -12.77 -4.74 4.34
N PRO A 122 -12.70 -5.89 5.02
CA PRO A 122 -12.51 -5.92 6.47
C PRO A 122 -11.21 -5.22 6.85
N GLN A 123 -11.20 -4.51 7.97
CA GLN A 123 -9.99 -3.84 8.48
C GLN A 123 -8.83 -4.82 8.76
N THR A 124 -9.06 -6.11 8.94
CA THR A 124 -7.96 -7.06 9.05
C THR A 124 -7.16 -7.24 7.76
N SER A 125 -7.70 -6.84 6.59
CA SER A 125 -7.05 -6.96 5.28
C SER A 125 -5.80 -6.09 5.14
N TYR A 126 -5.70 -4.95 5.84
CA TYR A 126 -4.53 -4.08 5.70
C TYR A 126 -3.33 -4.53 6.54
N HIS A 127 -3.56 -5.33 7.60
CA HIS A 127 -2.49 -5.83 8.49
C HIS A 127 -1.53 -6.74 7.76
N GLU A 128 -1.99 -7.46 6.73
CA GLU A 128 -1.15 -8.28 5.86
C GLU A 128 -0.10 -7.44 5.12
N PHE A 129 -0.45 -6.20 4.73
CA PHE A 129 0.44 -5.28 4.05
C PHE A 129 1.30 -4.42 4.99
N LEU A 130 0.98 -4.36 6.29
CA LEU A 130 1.75 -3.61 7.30
C LEU A 130 2.76 -4.48 8.08
N LYS A 131 2.92 -5.76 7.70
CA LYS A 131 3.93 -6.60 8.32
C LYS A 131 5.32 -6.16 7.85
N PRO A 132 6.24 -5.83 8.77
CA PRO A 132 7.65 -5.68 8.44
C PRO A 132 8.12 -6.98 7.79
N ARG A 133 8.86 -6.89 6.67
CA ARG A 133 9.57 -8.02 6.06
C ARG A 133 10.80 -8.44 6.89
N GLU A 134 10.69 -8.39 8.21
CA GLU A 134 11.76 -8.77 9.12
C GLU A 134 12.16 -10.24 8.96
N GLU A 135 11.26 -11.10 8.49
CA GLU A 135 11.52 -12.53 8.27
C GLU A 135 12.44 -12.79 7.06
N GLU A 136 12.57 -11.82 6.14
CA GLU A 136 13.47 -11.86 4.97
C GLU A 136 14.86 -11.23 5.28
N CYS A 137 15.03 -10.67 6.49
CA CYS A 137 16.26 -10.08 7.03
C CYS A 137 16.75 -10.83 8.31
#